data_AF-A0A1R1M1U8-F1
#
_entry.id   AF-A0A1R1M1U8-F1
#
_cell.length_a   1.000
_cell.length_b   1.000
_cell.length_c   1.000
_cell.angle_alpha   90.00
_cell.angle_beta   90.00
_cell.angle_gamma   90.00
#
_symmetry.space_group_name_H-M   'P 1'
#
loop_
_entity.id
_entity.type
_entity.pdbx_description
1 polymer ?
#
loop_
_entity_poly.entity_id
_entity_poly.type
_entity_poly.pdbx_seq_one_letter_code
_entity_poly.pdbx_strand_id
1 'polypeptide(L)'
;MVRYGKQLWNDKKLSSNGLSCATCHNGNRAFQNTFAQPYPHKVQMAKDRVGMKTISADEMVQLCMVVPMASKPLDWKSKELAALTAYTEEVQKTFRVAAMNPCAAKNPCATNPCAAKNPCAANPCAVKNPCAANPCAVKNPCAANPCAAKTM
;
A
#
# COMPACT_ATOMS: atom_id res chain seq x y z
N MET A 1 28.58 2.86 10.67
CA MET A 1 27.99 2.66 9.32
C MET A 1 26.74 3.49 9.10
N VAL A 2 25.71 3.38 9.95
CA VAL A 2 24.41 4.09 9.81
C VAL A 2 24.52 5.60 9.54
N ARG A 3 25.39 6.34 10.25
CA ARG A 3 25.59 7.79 10.01
C ARG A 3 26.07 8.10 8.59
N TYR A 4 27.01 7.32 8.07
CA TYR A 4 27.52 7.48 6.70
C TYR A 4 26.42 7.10 5.69
N GLY A 5 25.68 6.01 5.95
CA GLY A 5 24.54 5.63 5.13
C GLY A 5 23.46 6.72 5.06
N LYS A 6 23.18 7.40 6.18
CA LYS A 6 22.27 8.56 6.19
C LYS A 6 22.77 9.72 5.34
N GLN A 7 24.08 9.97 5.32
CA GLN A 7 24.65 11.01 4.45
C GLN A 7 24.45 10.64 2.98
N LEU A 8 24.85 9.42 2.59
CA LEU A 8 24.68 8.89 1.24
C LEU A 8 23.20 8.87 0.80
N TRP A 9 22.28 8.50 1.70
CA TRP A 9 20.85 8.48 1.44
C TRP A 9 20.28 9.82 0.96
N ASN A 10 20.88 10.94 1.39
CA ASN A 10 20.49 12.29 1.02
C ASN A 10 21.38 12.89 -0.07
N ASP A 11 22.41 12.18 -0.52
CA ASP A 11 23.38 12.69 -1.48
C ASP A 11 22.87 12.52 -2.92
N LYS A 12 22.51 13.66 -3.53
CA LYS A 12 22.09 13.72 -4.94
C LYS A 12 23.23 13.47 -5.92
N LYS A 13 24.49 13.56 -5.49
CA LYS A 13 25.67 13.30 -6.33
C LYS A 13 25.88 11.82 -6.63
N LEU A 14 25.17 10.93 -5.92
CA LEU A 14 25.21 9.50 -6.20
C LEU A 14 24.54 9.13 -7.52
N SER A 15 23.68 9.98 -8.06
CA SER A 15 22.96 9.77 -9.31
C SER A 15 23.45 10.68 -10.42
N SER A 16 23.28 10.22 -11.66
CA SER A 16 23.49 11.08 -12.84
C SER A 16 22.29 12.01 -13.11
N ASN A 17 21.14 11.74 -12.49
CA ASN A 17 19.88 12.45 -12.74
C ASN A 17 19.40 13.33 -11.55
N GLY A 18 20.26 13.56 -10.56
CA GLY A 18 19.98 14.44 -9.41
C GLY A 18 19.03 13.86 -8.36
N LEU A 19 18.67 12.57 -8.47
CA LEU A 19 17.92 11.85 -7.45
C LEU A 19 18.83 11.36 -6.31
N SER A 20 18.22 11.20 -5.14
CA SER A 20 18.79 10.52 -3.99
C SER A 20 17.75 9.54 -3.45
N CYS A 21 18.14 8.63 -2.56
CA CYS A 21 17.19 7.75 -1.89
C CYS A 21 16.09 8.57 -1.18
N ALA A 22 16.48 9.66 -0.52
CA ALA A 22 15.58 10.61 0.14
C ALA A 22 14.61 11.30 -0.81
N THR A 23 14.91 11.40 -2.12
CA THR A 23 13.98 11.95 -3.12
C THR A 23 12.73 11.09 -3.25
N CYS A 24 12.82 9.78 -3.02
CA CYS A 24 11.67 8.88 -3.05
C CYS A 24 11.19 8.45 -1.68
N HIS A 25 12.08 8.32 -0.68
CA HIS A 25 11.78 7.62 0.58
C HIS A 25 11.83 8.50 1.84
N ASN A 26 11.90 9.83 1.71
CA ASN A 26 11.87 10.70 2.88
C ASN A 26 10.50 10.62 3.61
N GLY A 27 10.54 10.53 4.94
CA GLY A 27 9.35 10.35 5.78
C GLY A 27 8.63 9.02 5.59
N ASN A 28 9.36 7.93 5.28
CA ASN A 28 8.80 6.58 5.05
C ASN A 28 7.84 6.46 3.86
N ARG A 29 7.81 7.45 2.97
CA ARG A 29 6.96 7.39 1.76
C ARG A 29 7.50 6.36 0.75
N ALA A 30 6.63 5.93 -0.15
CA ALA A 30 6.94 4.96 -1.22
C ALA A 30 7.45 3.59 -0.75
N PHE A 31 7.42 3.31 0.55
CA PHE A 31 7.52 1.95 1.07
C PHE A 31 6.14 1.28 1.08
N GLN A 32 6.13 -0.04 0.91
CA GLN A 32 4.94 -0.88 1.04
C GLN A 32 4.91 -1.52 2.42
N ASN A 33 3.74 -2.05 2.84
CA ASN A 33 3.62 -2.72 4.15
C ASN A 33 4.61 -3.89 4.33
N THR A 34 5.01 -4.54 3.24
CA THR A 34 6.02 -5.62 3.27
C THR A 34 7.40 -5.13 3.68
N PHE A 35 7.68 -3.82 3.62
CA PHE A 35 8.94 -3.25 4.11
C PHE A 35 9.14 -3.45 5.62
N ALA A 36 8.08 -3.73 6.39
CA ALA A 36 8.22 -4.11 7.81
C ALA A 36 8.75 -5.54 8.02
N GLN A 37 8.80 -6.37 6.97
CA GLN A 37 9.27 -7.75 7.06
C GLN A 37 10.80 -7.81 7.02
N PRO A 38 11.43 -8.74 7.76
CA PRO A 38 12.88 -8.92 7.66
C PRO A 38 13.29 -9.25 6.22
N TYR A 39 14.43 -8.72 5.79
CA TYR A 39 15.02 -9.13 4.53
C TYR A 39 15.55 -10.58 4.62
N PRO A 40 15.51 -11.36 3.52
CA PRO A 40 14.91 -11.02 2.23
C PRO A 40 13.38 -11.08 2.28
N HIS A 41 12.72 -10.12 1.62
CA HIS A 41 11.27 -10.08 1.51
C HIS A 41 10.82 -9.57 0.14
N LYS A 42 9.51 -9.56 -0.10
CA LYS A 42 8.93 -9.08 -1.35
C LYS A 42 8.93 -7.54 -1.39
N VAL A 43 9.62 -6.97 -2.37
CA VAL A 43 9.51 -5.54 -2.71
C VAL A 43 8.88 -5.38 -4.10
N GLN A 44 7.83 -4.56 -4.18
CA GLN A 44 7.07 -4.39 -5.43
C GLN A 44 7.96 -3.85 -6.58
N MET A 45 8.87 -2.92 -6.29
CA MET A 45 9.82 -2.42 -7.30
C MET A 45 10.75 -3.53 -7.84
N ALA A 46 11.21 -4.45 -6.99
CA ALA A 46 12.04 -5.56 -7.43
C ALA A 46 11.27 -6.52 -8.34
N LYS A 47 10.01 -6.81 -8.00
CA LYS A 47 9.12 -7.59 -8.86
C LYS A 47 8.89 -6.92 -10.21
N ASP A 48 8.54 -5.63 -10.21
CA ASP A 48 8.11 -4.93 -11.43
C ASP A 48 9.27 -4.60 -12.37
N ARG A 49 10.46 -4.33 -11.83
CA ARG A 49 11.61 -3.87 -12.63
C ARG A 49 12.54 -5.00 -13.05
N VAL A 50 12.67 -6.04 -12.24
CA VAL A 50 13.63 -7.14 -12.48
C VAL A 50 13.04 -8.54 -12.25
N GLY A 51 11.73 -8.67 -12.03
CA GLY A 51 11.06 -9.97 -11.90
C GLY A 51 11.37 -10.76 -10.62
N MET A 52 12.07 -10.15 -9.65
CA MET A 52 12.46 -10.85 -8.42
C MET A 52 11.27 -11.03 -7.46
N LYS A 53 11.07 -12.26 -6.98
CA LYS A 53 10.00 -12.60 -6.01
C LYS A 53 10.30 -12.06 -4.61
N THR A 54 11.56 -12.16 -4.21
CA THR A 54 12.14 -11.64 -2.97
C THR A 54 13.48 -11.01 -3.28
N ILE A 55 13.91 -10.06 -2.46
CA ILE A 55 15.17 -9.34 -2.64
C ILE A 55 15.82 -9.13 -1.28
N SER A 56 17.15 -9.15 -1.22
CA SER A 56 17.95 -8.81 -0.04
C SER A 56 18.13 -7.29 0.09
N ALA A 57 18.56 -6.81 1.25
CA ALA A 57 18.64 -5.36 1.50
C ALA A 57 19.68 -4.65 0.61
N ASP A 58 20.84 -5.27 0.43
CA ASP A 58 21.93 -4.79 -0.44
C ASP A 58 21.57 -4.86 -1.93
N GLU A 59 20.93 -5.94 -2.38
CA GLU A 59 20.37 -6.05 -3.73
C GLU A 59 19.33 -4.96 -4.00
N MET A 60 18.49 -4.65 -2.99
CA MET A 60 17.49 -3.58 -3.08
C MET A 60 18.16 -2.20 -3.22
N VAL A 61 19.24 -1.94 -2.48
CA VAL A 61 20.03 -0.71 -2.62
C VAL A 61 20.60 -0.61 -4.05
N GLN A 62 21.22 -1.67 -4.57
CA GLN A 62 21.76 -1.69 -5.93
C GLN A 62 20.68 -1.44 -6.98
N LEU A 63 19.51 -2.08 -6.84
CA LEU A 63 18.37 -1.86 -7.71
C LEU A 63 17.90 -0.40 -7.69
N CYS A 64 17.79 0.21 -6.49
CA CYS A 64 17.43 1.62 -6.34
C CYS A 64 18.46 2.55 -7.01
N MET A 65 19.75 2.23 -6.91
CA MET A 65 20.79 3.05 -7.51
C MET A 65 20.76 2.98 -9.04
N VAL A 66 20.63 1.78 -9.61
CA VAL A 66 20.74 1.61 -11.06
C VAL A 66 19.45 2.06 -11.76
N VAL A 67 18.29 1.68 -11.22
CA VAL A 67 17.04 1.73 -11.99
C VAL A 67 16.38 3.12 -11.96
N PRO A 68 15.96 3.67 -10.81
CA PRO A 68 15.44 5.03 -10.78
C PRO A 68 16.55 6.09 -10.74
N MET A 69 17.68 5.86 -10.06
CA MET A 69 18.72 6.87 -9.87
C MET A 69 19.75 6.95 -11.01
N ALA A 70 19.70 6.06 -12.01
CA ALA A 70 20.65 6.06 -13.13
C ALA A 70 22.12 6.15 -12.67
N SER A 71 22.43 5.51 -11.55
CA SER A 71 23.77 5.40 -10.98
C SER A 71 24.46 4.15 -11.50
N LYS A 72 25.79 4.16 -11.51
CA LYS A 72 26.55 2.92 -11.63
C LYS A 72 26.34 2.08 -10.35
N PRO A 73 26.29 0.73 -10.45
CA PRO A 73 26.28 -0.12 -9.27
C PRO A 73 27.50 0.16 -8.39
N LEU A 74 27.32 0.06 -7.09
CA LEU A 74 28.44 0.09 -6.15
C LEU A 74 29.17 -1.26 -6.16
N ASP A 75 30.43 -1.26 -5.77
CA ASP A 75 31.16 -2.51 -5.50
C ASP A 75 30.50 -3.24 -4.34
N TRP A 76 30.32 -4.56 -4.48
CA TRP A 76 29.65 -5.41 -3.48
C TRP A 76 30.36 -5.43 -2.12
N LYS A 77 31.65 -5.12 -2.07
CA LYS A 77 32.45 -5.01 -0.85
C LYS A 77 32.70 -3.55 -0.44
N SER A 78 32.07 -2.59 -1.13
CA SER A 78 32.25 -1.17 -0.83
C SER A 78 31.70 -0.79 0.54
N LYS A 79 32.35 0.20 1.14
CA LYS A 79 31.88 0.82 2.39
C LYS A 79 30.56 1.56 2.16
N GLU A 80 30.36 2.10 0.96
CA GLU A 80 29.15 2.80 0.51
C GLU A 80 27.94 1.88 0.53
N LEU A 81 28.04 0.71 -0.11
CA LEU A 81 26.95 -0.27 -0.14
C LEU A 81 26.64 -0.75 1.27
N ALA A 82 27.67 -1.16 2.04
CA ALA A 82 27.49 -1.59 3.42
C ALA A 82 26.81 -0.51 4.30
N ALA A 83 27.16 0.76 4.09
CA ALA A 83 26.57 1.87 4.83
C ALA A 83 25.12 2.15 4.42
N LEU A 84 24.81 2.14 3.13
CA LEU A 84 23.44 2.31 2.62
C LEU A 84 22.53 1.17 3.04
N THR A 85 23.02 -0.08 3.00
CA THR A 85 22.28 -1.26 3.48
C THR A 85 21.98 -1.12 4.97
N ALA A 86 22.99 -0.83 5.80
CA ALA A 86 22.79 -0.64 7.24
C ALA A 86 21.81 0.51 7.57
N TYR A 87 21.82 1.59 6.78
CA TYR A 87 20.86 2.68 6.97
C TYR A 87 19.45 2.29 6.50
N THR A 88 19.32 1.50 5.43
CA THR A 88 18.03 0.99 4.96
C THR A 88 17.37 0.09 6.01
N GLU A 89 18.14 -0.78 6.65
CA GLU A 89 17.69 -1.60 7.79
C GLU A 89 17.29 -0.74 8.99
N GLU A 90 18.02 0.35 9.26
CA GLU A 90 17.65 1.29 10.32
C GLU A 90 16.33 2.00 10.02
N VAL A 91 16.11 2.44 8.76
CA VAL A 91 14.83 2.99 8.31
C VAL A 91 13.71 1.95 8.50
N GLN A 92 13.94 0.69 8.12
CA GLN A 92 13.00 -0.42 8.33
C GLN A 92 12.59 -0.58 9.80
N LYS A 93 13.53 -0.53 10.76
CA LYS A 93 13.20 -0.64 12.20
C LYS A 93 12.27 0.47 12.68
N THR A 94 12.40 1.66 12.11
CA THR A 94 11.54 2.82 12.44
C THR A 94 10.25 2.85 11.64
N PHE A 95 10.10 1.99 10.62
CA PHE A 95 8.90 1.92 9.80
C PHE A 95 7.75 1.34 10.62
N ARG A 96 6.70 2.14 10.77
CA ARG A 96 5.43 1.69 11.34
C ARG A 96 4.46 1.52 10.21
N VAL A 97 3.96 0.31 10.01
CA VAL A 97 2.70 0.15 9.28
C VAL A 97 1.67 0.96 10.07
N ALA A 98 1.03 1.95 9.44
CA ALA A 98 -0.19 2.51 10.01
C ALA A 98 -1.08 1.30 10.26
N ALA A 99 -1.36 1.01 11.53
CA ALA A 99 -2.13 -0.16 11.90
C ALA A 99 -3.37 -0.16 11.00
N MET A 100 -3.51 -1.18 10.15
CA MET A 100 -4.77 -1.40 9.48
C MET A 100 -5.79 -1.44 10.60
N ASN A 101 -6.65 -0.43 10.66
CA ASN A 101 -7.61 -0.30 11.72
C ASN A 101 -8.38 -1.63 11.73
N PRO A 102 -8.33 -2.44 12.81
CA PRO A 102 -8.96 -3.76 12.82
C PRO A 102 -10.48 -3.66 12.57
N CYS A 103 -11.04 -2.45 12.64
CA CYS A 103 -12.38 -2.10 12.20
C CYS A 103 -12.64 -2.26 10.69
N ALA A 104 -11.62 -2.24 9.82
CA ALA A 104 -11.79 -2.51 8.38
C ALA A 104 -11.90 -4.01 8.07
N ALA A 105 -11.36 -4.88 8.93
CA ALA A 105 -11.51 -6.33 8.82
C ALA A 105 -12.84 -6.86 9.39
N LYS A 106 -13.62 -5.99 10.05
CA LYS A 106 -14.93 -6.31 10.61
C LYS A 106 -15.94 -5.19 10.30
N ASN A 107 -16.06 -4.81 9.02
CA ASN A 107 -17.24 -4.09 8.59
C ASN A 107 -18.30 -5.10 8.08
N PRO A 108 -19.24 -5.56 8.93
CA PRO A 108 -20.34 -6.42 8.49
C PRO A 108 -21.27 -5.74 7.46
N CYS A 109 -21.12 -4.44 7.20
CA CYS A 109 -21.90 -3.71 6.20
C CYS A 109 -21.33 -3.78 4.78
N ALA A 110 -20.14 -4.36 4.55
CA ALA A 110 -19.62 -4.60 3.19
C ALA A 110 -20.25 -5.83 2.52
N THR A 111 -20.81 -6.74 3.31
CA THR A 111 -21.62 -7.86 2.84
C THR A 111 -23.08 -7.54 3.08
N ASN A 112 -23.71 -6.80 2.17
CA ASN A 112 -25.17 -6.67 2.18
C ASN A 112 -25.78 -8.03 1.78
N PRO A 113 -26.50 -8.75 2.67
CA PRO A 113 -27.15 -10.02 2.33
C PRO A 113 -28.25 -9.83 1.27
N CYS A 114 -28.73 -8.60 1.09
CA CYS A 114 -29.76 -8.27 0.10
C CYS A 114 -29.24 -8.27 -1.36
N ALA A 115 -27.92 -8.33 -1.59
CA ALA A 115 -27.38 -8.50 -2.94
C ALA A 115 -27.48 -9.95 -3.44
N ALA A 116 -27.68 -10.92 -2.54
CA ALA A 116 -27.60 -12.35 -2.88
C ALA A 116 -28.93 -12.99 -3.31
N LYS A 117 -30.07 -12.29 -3.20
CA LYS A 117 -31.36 -12.78 -3.72
C LYS A 117 -32.22 -11.62 -4.19
N ASN A 118 -31.98 -11.15 -5.40
CA ASN A 118 -33.01 -10.44 -6.16
C ASN A 118 -33.78 -11.48 -7.00
N PRO A 119 -35.00 -11.89 -6.61
CA PRO A 119 -35.81 -12.80 -7.43
C PRO A 119 -36.36 -12.14 -8.70
N CYS A 120 -36.12 -10.85 -8.95
CA CYS A 120 -36.64 -10.11 -10.10
C CYS A 120 -35.78 -10.20 -11.38
N ALA A 121 -34.78 -11.10 -11.44
CA ALA A 121 -33.99 -11.31 -12.67
C ALA A 121 -34.59 -12.37 -13.62
N ALA A 122 -35.64 -13.08 -13.22
CA ALA A 122 -36.40 -13.97 -14.11
C ALA A 122 -37.68 -13.26 -14.54
N ASN A 123 -37.72 -12.80 -15.79
CA ASN A 123 -38.88 -12.19 -16.41
C ASN A 123 -39.58 -13.21 -17.32
N PRO A 124 -40.78 -13.74 -16.98
CA PRO A 124 -41.56 -14.57 -17.89
C PRO A 124 -42.76 -13.84 -18.51
N CYS A 125 -42.86 -12.50 -18.43
CA CYS A 125 -44.06 -11.81 -18.90
C CYS A 125 -43.74 -10.57 -19.74
N ALA A 126 -43.48 -10.82 -21.02
CA ALA A 126 -44.10 -9.97 -22.03
C ALA A 126 -45.62 -10.01 -21.81
N VAL A 127 -46.24 -8.88 -21.45
CA VAL A 127 -47.58 -8.41 -21.88
C VAL A 127 -47.99 -7.17 -21.05
N LYS A 128 -48.05 -6.05 -21.77
CA LYS A 128 -48.88 -4.82 -21.61
C LYS A 128 -48.92 -4.06 -20.26
N ASN A 129 -48.38 -2.85 -20.35
CA ASN A 129 -48.65 -1.62 -19.58
C ASN A 129 -50.13 -1.47 -19.13
N PRO A 130 -50.40 -1.07 -17.87
CA PRO A 130 -50.79 0.32 -17.63
C PRO A 130 -50.17 0.93 -16.35
N CYS A 131 -49.49 2.05 -16.49
CA CYS A 131 -49.12 2.96 -15.41
C CYS A 131 -50.37 3.43 -14.63
N ALA A 132 -50.72 2.78 -13.51
CA ALA A 132 -51.57 3.34 -12.46
C ALA A 132 -51.69 2.40 -11.22
N ALA A 133 -50.62 2.23 -10.44
CA ALA A 133 -50.71 1.94 -8.99
C ALA A 133 -49.31 1.96 -8.38
N ASN A 134 -49.02 2.98 -7.58
CA ASN A 134 -47.77 3.14 -6.85
C ASN A 134 -47.98 2.63 -5.40
N PRO A 135 -47.39 1.49 -4.97
CA PRO A 135 -47.55 1.00 -3.59
C PRO A 135 -46.42 1.47 -2.66
N CYS A 136 -45.46 2.29 -3.14
CA CYS A 136 -44.26 2.63 -2.37
C CYS A 136 -44.45 3.72 -1.30
N ALA A 137 -45.68 4.02 -0.87
CA ALA A 137 -45.95 4.91 0.27
C ALA A 137 -46.02 4.17 1.62
N VAL A 138 -45.36 3.01 1.75
CA VAL A 138 -45.27 2.28 3.02
C VAL A 138 -43.85 2.41 3.58
N LYS A 139 -43.77 3.18 4.67
CA LYS A 139 -42.64 3.50 5.55
C LYS A 139 -41.42 2.57 5.43
N ASN A 140 -40.31 3.15 4.97
CA ASN A 140 -38.98 2.56 5.01
C ASN A 140 -38.50 2.42 6.48
N PRO A 141 -38.21 1.21 6.99
CA PRO A 141 -37.74 1.00 8.36
C PRO A 141 -36.26 1.37 8.55
N CYS A 142 -35.54 1.82 7.52
CA CYS A 142 -34.11 2.12 7.59
C CYS A 142 -33.75 3.51 8.16
N ALA A 143 -34.68 4.21 8.82
CA ALA A 143 -34.40 5.51 9.46
C ALA A 143 -33.98 5.42 10.95
N ALA A 144 -33.85 4.22 11.52
CA ALA A 144 -33.39 4.04 12.89
C ALA A 144 -31.88 3.71 12.92
N ASN A 145 -31.04 4.72 13.13
CA ASN A 145 -29.62 4.55 13.41
C ASN A 145 -29.40 4.48 14.94
N PRO A 146 -28.90 3.38 15.51
CA PRO A 146 -28.77 3.22 16.96
C PRO A 146 -27.57 3.99 17.57
N CYS A 147 -26.82 4.77 16.79
CA CYS A 147 -25.62 5.47 17.24
C CYS A 147 -25.82 6.93 17.71
N ALA A 148 -27.06 7.38 17.93
CA ALA A 148 -27.37 8.77 18.31
C ALA A 148 -27.79 8.97 19.78
N ALA A 149 -27.23 8.21 20.73
CA ALA A 149 -27.45 8.44 22.16
C ALA A 149 -26.12 8.45 22.92
N LYS A 150 -25.52 9.64 23.06
CA LYS A 150 -24.50 9.94 24.06
C LYS A 150 -24.80 11.32 24.65
N THR A 151 -24.67 11.44 25.99
CA THR A 151 -24.90 12.62 26.88
C THR A 151 -26.37 13.09 26.93
N MET A 152 -27.04 13.17 28.09
CA MET A 152 -26.66 13.58 29.45
C MET A 152 -27.26 12.67 30.52
#